data_AF-A0A8T0EYN6-F1
#
_entry.id   AF-A0A8T0EYN6-F1
#
_cell.length_a   1.000
_cell.length_b   1.000
_cell.length_c   1.000
_cell.angle_alpha   90.00
_cell.angle_beta   90.00
_cell.angle_gamma   90.00
#
_symmetry.space_group_name_H-M   'P 1'
#
loop_
_entity.id
_entity.type
_entity.pdbx_description
1 polymer ?
#
loop_
_entity_poly.entity_id
_entity_poly.type
_entity_poly.pdbx_seq_one_letter_code
_entity_poly.pdbx_strand_id
1 'polypeptide(L)'
;MMGLPKWLSSFGYNMDYYLNSPFSRRNALPSRVAMRQSLPVISGLSCAAEVVTKHFAGLSAAPLSTAKYQSELQAQFANLPSVLGDGLLMSTSRGRAYVHVLSDASPILRDVMTEVLNDTAFVDVRFSLNGQDSFYLVQPDQKRVQEDWDQLQRLGTMFNVTMHAGDTHVDLRLRSPALLLNIRYGGSPSEEKRRLVHHAKRKAVEDAWAKEAELVRKGYKGRRKWTPEERRELMEKGSVTGYYGTSVHVTDVFTDLADDPTAVTFHPLEPGSQYRV
;
A
#
# COMPACT_ATOMS: atom_id res chain seq x y z
N MET A 1 -36.25 -16.09 -18.26
CA MET A 1 -37.26 -16.64 -17.34
C MET A 1 -37.06 -16.03 -15.96
N MET A 2 -38.12 -15.52 -15.32
CA MET A 2 -38.04 -15.04 -13.93
C MET A 2 -37.85 -16.23 -12.98
N GLY A 3 -36.91 -16.15 -12.04
CA GLY A 3 -36.76 -17.17 -11.00
C GLY A 3 -37.94 -17.15 -10.02
N LEU A 4 -38.26 -18.30 -9.43
CA LEU A 4 -39.37 -18.49 -8.48
C LEU A 4 -39.43 -17.43 -7.36
N PRO A 5 -38.32 -16.99 -6.74
CA PRO A 5 -38.39 -15.92 -5.73
C PRO A 5 -38.89 -14.58 -6.28
N LYS A 6 -38.51 -14.22 -7.51
CA LYS A 6 -39.00 -13.00 -8.18
C LYS A 6 -40.47 -13.12 -8.54
N TRP A 7 -40.90 -14.30 -9.00
CA TRP A 7 -42.31 -14.58 -9.26
C TRP A 7 -43.15 -14.42 -7.98
N LEU A 8 -42.75 -15.05 -6.88
CA LEU A 8 -43.43 -14.93 -5.57
C LEU A 8 -43.50 -13.47 -5.09
N SER A 9 -42.43 -12.69 -5.27
CA SER A 9 -42.44 -11.27 -4.91
C SER A 9 -43.43 -10.44 -5.73
N SER A 10 -43.68 -10.78 -7.01
CA SER A 10 -44.69 -10.10 -7.83
C SER A 10 -46.12 -10.32 -7.33
N PHE A 11 -46.36 -11.39 -6.56
CA PHE A 11 -47.64 -11.65 -5.90
C PHE A 11 -47.70 -11.12 -4.46
N GLY A 12 -46.68 -10.36 -4.02
CA GLY A 12 -46.64 -9.75 -2.69
C GLY A 12 -46.08 -10.64 -1.58
N TYR A 13 -45.58 -11.85 -1.90
CA TYR A 13 -44.93 -12.70 -0.91
C TYR A 13 -43.50 -12.23 -0.62
N ASN A 14 -43.22 -11.93 0.65
CA ASN A 14 -41.88 -11.56 1.12
C ASN A 14 -41.17 -12.78 1.75
N MET A 15 -40.55 -13.62 0.91
CA MET A 15 -39.86 -14.84 1.37
C MET A 15 -38.70 -14.56 2.32
N ASP A 16 -38.09 -13.38 2.21
CA ASP A 16 -37.00 -12.92 3.08
C ASP A 16 -37.46 -12.73 4.54
N TYR A 17 -38.70 -12.27 4.73
CA TYR A 17 -39.34 -12.17 6.04
C TYR A 17 -39.72 -13.55 6.60
N TYR A 18 -40.28 -14.43 5.77
CA TYR A 18 -40.76 -15.75 6.22
C TYR A 18 -39.64 -16.75 6.50
N LEU A 19 -38.58 -16.75 5.70
CA LEU A 19 -37.44 -17.68 5.86
C LEU A 19 -36.39 -17.17 6.84
N ASN A 20 -36.50 -15.90 7.29
CA ASN A 20 -35.62 -15.22 8.22
C ASN A 20 -34.12 -15.52 7.96
N SER A 21 -33.75 -15.62 6.68
CA SER A 21 -32.41 -16.03 6.27
C SER A 21 -31.43 -14.90 6.56
N PRO A 22 -30.26 -15.18 7.18
CA PRO A 22 -29.19 -14.19 7.33
C PRO A 22 -28.58 -13.74 5.99
N PHE A 23 -29.02 -14.35 4.87
CA PHE A 23 -28.66 -13.99 3.50
C PHE A 23 -29.75 -13.21 2.77
N SER A 24 -30.89 -12.95 3.42
CA SER A 24 -31.88 -12.00 2.90
C SER A 24 -31.16 -10.69 2.63
N ARG A 25 -31.21 -10.23 1.38
CA ARG A 25 -30.76 -8.89 1.01
C ARG A 25 -31.80 -7.91 1.53
N ARG A 26 -31.92 -7.77 2.86
CA ARG A 26 -32.41 -6.52 3.43
C ARG A 26 -31.55 -5.45 2.78
N ASN A 27 -32.18 -4.48 2.14
CA ASN A 27 -31.53 -3.34 1.50
C ASN A 27 -30.57 -2.71 2.50
N ALA A 28 -29.34 -3.20 2.54
CA ALA A 28 -28.27 -2.60 3.29
C ALA A 28 -27.96 -1.33 2.52
N LEU A 29 -28.37 -0.19 3.10
CA LEU A 29 -27.83 1.10 2.71
C LEU A 29 -26.30 0.92 2.59
N PRO A 30 -25.69 1.35 1.47
CA PRO A 30 -24.29 1.02 1.14
C PRO A 30 -23.27 1.52 2.18
N SER A 31 -23.71 2.30 3.18
CA SER A 31 -22.88 2.95 4.19
C SER A 31 -22.71 2.16 5.49
N ARG A 32 -23.48 1.09 5.73
CA ARG A 32 -23.29 0.24 6.91
C ARG A 32 -22.76 -1.10 6.48
N VAL A 33 -21.47 -1.32 6.73
CA VAL A 33 -20.90 -2.67 6.81
C VAL A 33 -21.69 -3.40 7.90
N ALA A 34 -22.68 -4.19 7.50
CA ALA A 34 -23.31 -5.16 8.37
C ALA A 34 -22.23 -6.21 8.64
N MET A 35 -21.47 -6.00 9.71
CA MET A 35 -20.51 -6.97 10.19
C MET A 35 -21.30 -8.24 10.50
N ARG A 36 -21.18 -9.25 9.65
CA ARG A 36 -21.75 -10.57 9.92
C ARG A 36 -21.21 -11.01 11.27
N GLN A 37 -22.10 -11.26 12.23
CA GLN A 37 -21.75 -11.96 13.45
C GLN A 37 -21.48 -13.42 13.11
N SER A 38 -20.31 -13.65 12.53
CA SER A 38 -19.68 -14.95 12.43
C SER A 38 -18.21 -14.64 12.57
N LEU A 39 -17.60 -15.14 13.64
CA LEU A 39 -16.15 -15.18 13.83
C LEU A 39 -15.48 -15.37 12.46
N PRO A 40 -14.58 -14.48 11.99
CA PRO A 40 -13.89 -14.67 10.74
C PRO A 40 -12.79 -15.71 10.97
N VAL A 41 -13.21 -16.95 11.20
CA VAL A 41 -12.35 -18.11 11.02
C VAL A 41 -12.75 -18.66 9.66
N ILE A 42 -11.88 -18.44 8.68
CA ILE A 42 -11.90 -19.07 7.37
C ILE A 42 -11.68 -20.57 7.61
N SER A 43 -12.73 -21.26 8.05
CA SER A 43 -12.71 -22.69 8.34
C SER A 43 -13.54 -23.40 7.28
N GLY A 44 -13.17 -24.64 6.94
CA GLY A 44 -14.01 -25.46 6.08
C GLY A 44 -15.44 -25.62 6.62
N LEU A 45 -15.62 -25.52 7.94
CA LEU A 45 -16.91 -25.57 8.61
C LEU A 45 -17.75 -24.31 8.40
N SER A 46 -17.15 -23.11 8.42
CA SER A 46 -17.89 -21.88 8.12
C SER A 46 -18.32 -21.86 6.65
N CYS A 47 -17.44 -22.29 5.74
CA CYS A 47 -17.79 -22.49 4.34
C CYS A 47 -18.92 -23.52 4.18
N ALA A 48 -18.83 -24.68 4.84
CA ALA A 48 -19.87 -25.71 4.78
C ALA A 48 -21.21 -25.21 5.34
N ALA A 49 -21.20 -24.48 6.47
CA ALA A 49 -22.39 -23.88 7.05
C ALA A 49 -23.02 -22.84 6.11
N GLU A 50 -22.21 -22.02 5.43
CA GLU A 50 -22.70 -21.09 4.40
C GLU A 50 -23.33 -21.83 3.21
N VAL A 51 -22.68 -22.89 2.71
CA VAL A 51 -23.20 -23.71 1.62
C VAL A 51 -24.55 -24.32 2.00
N VAL A 52 -24.64 -24.97 3.17
CA VAL A 52 -25.89 -25.58 3.65
C VAL A 52 -26.98 -24.53 3.82
N THR A 53 -26.68 -23.39 4.44
CA THR A 53 -27.68 -22.34 4.66
C THR A 53 -28.15 -21.71 3.35
N LYS A 54 -27.25 -21.54 2.39
CA LYS A 54 -27.57 -21.02 1.04
C LYS A 54 -28.46 -21.99 0.27
N HIS A 55 -28.18 -23.30 0.34
CA HIS A 55 -29.03 -24.32 -0.27
C HIS A 55 -30.39 -24.44 0.41
N PHE A 56 -30.44 -24.35 1.74
CA PHE A 56 -31.69 -24.39 2.50
C PHE A 56 -32.63 -23.23 2.12
N ALA A 57 -32.09 -22.03 1.91
CA ALA A 57 -32.86 -20.88 1.44
C ALA A 57 -33.25 -20.96 -0.07
N GLY A 58 -32.73 -21.94 -0.80
CA GLY A 58 -33.01 -22.15 -2.22
C GLY A 58 -34.36 -22.85 -2.44
N LEU A 59 -35.39 -22.10 -2.79
CA LEU A 59 -36.75 -22.63 -3.02
C LEU A 59 -36.93 -23.42 -4.33
N SER A 60 -35.91 -23.45 -5.21
CA SER A 60 -35.97 -24.11 -6.51
C SER A 60 -35.01 -25.29 -6.56
N ALA A 61 -35.52 -26.47 -6.94
CA ALA A 61 -34.73 -27.69 -7.08
C ALA A 61 -33.71 -27.62 -8.24
N ALA A 62 -33.99 -26.81 -9.26
CA ALA A 62 -33.07 -26.50 -10.34
C ALA A 62 -32.72 -25.00 -10.32
N PRO A 63 -31.44 -24.63 -10.17
CA PRO A 63 -31.04 -23.26 -10.38
C PRO A 63 -31.17 -22.96 -11.88
N LEU A 64 -32.03 -22.00 -12.24
CA LEU A 64 -31.99 -21.42 -13.58
C LEU A 64 -30.63 -20.73 -13.71
N SER A 65 -29.79 -21.21 -14.62
CA SER A 65 -28.52 -20.54 -14.90
C SER A 65 -28.81 -19.15 -15.48
N THR A 66 -28.53 -18.10 -14.72
CA THR A 66 -28.55 -16.71 -15.22
C THR A 66 -27.31 -16.42 -16.08
N ALA A 67 -26.65 -17.46 -16.59
CA ALA A 67 -25.34 -17.47 -17.23
C ALA A 67 -25.32 -16.87 -18.66
N LYS A 68 -26.17 -15.87 -18.93
CA LYS A 68 -25.90 -14.90 -20.01
C LYS A 68 -25.05 -13.73 -19.53
N TYR A 69 -24.95 -13.55 -18.21
CA TYR A 69 -24.06 -12.61 -17.54
C TYR A 69 -23.42 -13.33 -16.36
N GLN A 70 -22.62 -14.37 -16.64
CA GLN A 70 -21.42 -14.50 -15.84
C GLN A 70 -20.53 -13.36 -16.33
N SER A 71 -20.71 -12.17 -15.74
CA SER A 71 -19.52 -11.43 -15.40
C SER A 71 -18.75 -12.41 -14.54
N GLU A 72 -17.87 -13.17 -15.18
CA GLU A 72 -16.72 -13.73 -14.51
C GLU A 72 -16.34 -12.67 -13.47
N LEU A 73 -16.06 -13.08 -12.25
CA LEU A 73 -15.12 -12.31 -11.45
C LEU A 73 -13.79 -12.37 -12.23
N GLN A 74 -13.74 -11.76 -13.41
CA GLN A 74 -12.55 -11.21 -14.00
C GLN A 74 -12.06 -10.34 -12.87
N ALA A 75 -11.01 -10.81 -12.22
CA ALA A 75 -10.13 -9.91 -11.54
C ALA A 75 -9.97 -8.73 -12.51
N GLN A 76 -10.48 -7.56 -12.14
CA GLN A 76 -10.31 -6.35 -12.96
C GLN A 76 -8.84 -5.94 -13.06
N PHE A 77 -7.98 -6.72 -12.41
CA PHE A 77 -6.54 -6.61 -12.37
C PHE A 77 -6.00 -7.79 -13.17
N ALA A 78 -5.31 -7.50 -14.27
CA ALA A 78 -4.43 -8.49 -14.88
C ALA A 78 -3.38 -8.90 -13.84
N ASN A 79 -3.03 -10.18 -13.79
CA ASN A 79 -1.91 -10.63 -12.98
C ASN A 79 -0.64 -9.95 -13.52
N LEU A 80 -0.08 -9.02 -12.73
CA LEU A 80 1.23 -8.47 -13.01
C LEU A 80 2.27 -9.56 -12.72
N PRO A 81 3.31 -9.71 -13.57
CA PRO A 81 4.42 -10.59 -13.27
C PRO A 81 5.07 -10.19 -11.93
N SER A 82 5.64 -11.16 -11.23
CA SER A 82 6.33 -10.93 -9.96
C SER A 82 7.42 -9.86 -10.13
N VAL A 83 7.41 -8.84 -9.29
CA VAL A 83 8.37 -7.73 -9.33
C VAL A 83 9.82 -8.17 -9.03
N LEU A 84 9.99 -9.32 -8.38
CA LEU A 84 11.29 -9.93 -8.04
C LEU A 84 11.70 -11.08 -8.98
N GLY A 85 10.85 -11.42 -9.95
CA GLY A 85 11.01 -12.60 -10.81
C GLY A 85 10.21 -13.81 -10.34
N ASP A 86 10.12 -14.81 -11.22
CA ASP A 86 9.37 -16.04 -10.97
C ASP A 86 10.17 -17.04 -10.12
N GLY A 87 9.48 -17.90 -9.39
CA GLY A 87 10.09 -18.92 -8.53
C GLY A 87 10.69 -18.38 -7.23
N LEU A 88 10.45 -17.12 -6.87
CA LEU A 88 10.90 -16.53 -5.62
C LEU A 88 9.74 -16.32 -4.64
N LEU A 89 9.88 -16.82 -3.43
CA LEU A 89 9.02 -16.51 -2.30
C LEU A 89 9.82 -15.71 -1.27
N MET A 90 9.43 -14.45 -1.05
CA MET A 90 9.97 -13.64 0.03
C MET A 90 8.95 -13.54 1.15
N SER A 91 9.41 -13.76 2.38
CA SER A 91 8.59 -13.61 3.58
C SER A 91 9.32 -12.77 4.61
N THR A 92 8.57 -12.12 5.48
CA THR A 92 9.14 -11.36 6.59
C THR A 92 8.74 -12.01 7.91
N SER A 93 9.71 -12.29 8.76
CA SER A 93 9.47 -12.83 10.10
C SER A 93 10.41 -12.15 11.09
N ARG A 94 9.85 -11.67 12.21
CA ARG A 94 10.59 -10.95 13.26
C ARG A 94 11.44 -9.78 12.72
N GLY A 95 10.95 -9.07 11.71
CA GLY A 95 11.64 -7.93 11.09
C GLY A 95 12.83 -8.30 10.21
N ARG A 96 12.92 -9.57 9.78
CA ARG A 96 13.94 -10.03 8.83
C ARG A 96 13.32 -10.66 7.60
N ALA A 97 13.98 -10.48 6.47
CA ALA A 97 13.58 -11.07 5.20
C ALA A 97 14.13 -12.50 5.09
N TYR A 98 13.25 -13.42 4.72
CA TYR A 98 13.57 -14.81 4.41
C TYR A 98 13.20 -15.07 2.97
N VAL A 99 14.17 -15.59 2.23
CA VAL A 99 14.01 -15.91 0.82
C VAL A 99 13.95 -17.42 0.67
N HIS A 100 12.85 -17.91 0.10
CA HIS A 100 12.68 -19.28 -0.33
C HIS A 100 12.62 -19.32 -1.84
N VAL A 101 13.44 -20.19 -2.43
CA VAL A 101 13.55 -20.29 -3.88
C VAL A 101 12.97 -21.62 -4.33
N LEU A 102 12.05 -21.55 -5.29
CA LEU A 102 11.38 -22.68 -5.92
C LEU A 102 12.23 -23.23 -7.07
N SER A 103 11.92 -24.45 -7.50
CA SER A 103 12.73 -25.21 -8.47
C SER A 103 12.73 -24.61 -9.88
N ASP A 104 11.78 -23.74 -10.18
CA ASP A 104 11.59 -23.03 -11.45
C ASP A 104 12.39 -21.71 -11.54
N ALA A 105 12.93 -21.23 -10.43
CA ALA A 105 13.75 -20.01 -10.44
C ALA A 105 15.07 -20.20 -11.19
N SER A 106 15.51 -19.15 -11.88
CA SER A 106 16.85 -19.09 -12.48
C SER A 106 17.92 -19.39 -11.41
N PRO A 107 18.93 -20.22 -11.70
CA PRO A 107 20.00 -20.52 -10.74
C PRO A 107 20.74 -19.24 -10.33
N ILE A 108 20.93 -18.29 -11.24
CA ILE A 108 21.58 -17.01 -10.93
C ILE A 108 20.73 -16.18 -9.97
N LEU A 109 19.42 -16.12 -10.21
CA LEU A 109 18.48 -15.41 -9.32
C LEU A 109 18.46 -16.06 -7.93
N ARG A 110 18.38 -17.39 -7.88
CA ARG A 110 18.40 -18.16 -6.62
C ARG A 110 19.63 -17.82 -5.79
N ASP A 111 20.80 -17.94 -6.39
CA ASP A 111 22.07 -17.83 -5.69
C ASP A 111 22.21 -16.40 -5.13
N VAL A 112 21.99 -15.39 -5.97
CA VAL A 112 22.12 -13.99 -5.56
C VAL A 112 21.09 -13.59 -4.50
N MET A 113 19.82 -13.93 -4.69
CA MET A 113 18.76 -13.53 -3.74
C MET A 113 18.93 -14.22 -2.39
N THR A 114 19.39 -15.48 -2.37
CA THR A 114 19.65 -16.21 -1.13
C THR A 114 20.89 -15.68 -0.41
N GLU A 115 21.93 -15.28 -1.14
CA GLU A 115 23.18 -14.78 -0.56
C GLU A 115 23.03 -13.36 0.00
N VAL A 116 22.35 -12.48 -0.74
CA VAL A 116 22.28 -11.04 -0.42
C VAL A 116 21.08 -10.71 0.47
N LEU A 117 19.89 -11.25 0.19
CA LEU A 117 18.66 -10.80 0.87
C LEU A 117 18.28 -11.65 2.08
N ASN A 118 18.76 -12.89 2.17
CA ASN A 118 18.40 -13.76 3.29
C ASN A 118 18.98 -13.23 4.62
N ASP A 119 18.15 -13.24 5.66
CA ASP A 119 18.48 -12.73 7.00
C ASP A 119 18.81 -11.22 7.05
N THR A 120 18.49 -10.46 5.98
CA THR A 120 18.57 -9.00 6.02
C THR A 120 17.41 -8.40 6.83
N ALA A 121 17.65 -7.28 7.49
CA ALA A 121 16.64 -6.66 8.32
C ALA A 121 15.67 -5.83 7.47
N PHE A 122 14.39 -6.18 7.52
CA PHE A 122 13.34 -5.52 6.74
C PHE A 122 12.83 -4.26 7.46
N VAL A 123 12.73 -3.15 6.72
CA VAL A 123 12.16 -1.91 7.25
C VAL A 123 10.70 -1.81 6.83
N ASP A 124 9.80 -1.96 7.81
CA ASP A 124 8.36 -1.90 7.60
C ASP A 124 7.87 -0.45 7.39
N VAL A 125 8.02 0.01 6.16
CA VAL A 125 7.47 1.25 5.59
C VAL A 125 7.02 0.99 4.15
N ARG A 126 5.95 1.66 3.73
CA ARG A 126 5.37 1.50 2.39
C ARG A 126 5.25 2.87 1.74
N PHE A 127 6.12 3.15 0.79
CA PHE A 127 6.10 4.38 0.01
C PHE A 127 6.04 4.03 -1.48
N SER A 128 5.24 4.75 -2.25
CA SER A 128 5.21 4.61 -3.71
C SER A 128 5.96 5.76 -4.34
N LEU A 129 7.09 5.46 -4.98
CA LEU A 129 7.90 6.45 -5.69
C LEU A 129 7.69 6.26 -7.19
N ASN A 130 7.03 7.23 -7.83
CA ASN A 130 6.77 7.24 -9.28
C ASN A 130 6.01 6.00 -9.78
N GLY A 131 5.12 5.44 -8.95
CA GLY A 131 4.37 4.23 -9.28
C GLY A 131 5.18 2.93 -9.20
N GLN A 132 6.40 2.97 -8.63
CA GLN A 132 7.20 1.79 -8.33
C GLN A 132 6.97 1.35 -6.88
N ASP A 133 6.92 0.05 -6.66
CA ASP A 133 6.88 -0.53 -5.32
C ASP A 133 8.27 -0.44 -4.69
N SER A 134 8.38 0.31 -3.60
CA SER A 134 9.64 0.57 -2.93
C SER A 134 9.80 -0.26 -1.66
N PHE A 135 10.87 -1.03 -1.57
CA PHE A 135 11.21 -1.86 -0.40
C PHE A 135 12.55 -1.45 0.16
N TYR A 136 12.64 -1.39 1.50
CA TYR A 136 13.82 -0.93 2.21
C TYR A 136 14.31 -2.02 3.16
N LEU A 137 15.60 -2.37 3.03
CA LEU A 137 16.28 -3.34 3.89
C LEU A 137 17.55 -2.72 4.46
N VAL A 138 17.97 -3.25 5.60
CA VAL A 138 19.22 -2.89 6.26
C VAL A 138 20.07 -4.14 6.44
N GLN A 139 21.31 -4.07 5.99
CA GLN A 139 22.37 -5.03 6.29
C GLN A 139 23.31 -4.39 7.32
N PRO A 140 23.28 -4.81 8.60
CA PRO A 140 24.10 -4.18 9.64
C PRO A 140 25.61 -4.28 9.38
N ASP A 141 26.06 -5.34 8.70
CA ASP A 141 27.49 -5.54 8.39
C ASP A 141 27.90 -4.79 7.12
N GLN A 142 28.60 -3.66 7.31
CA GLN A 142 29.08 -2.83 6.20
C GLN A 142 30.21 -3.50 5.38
N LYS A 143 30.90 -4.51 5.93
CA LYS A 143 32.00 -5.18 5.19
C LYS A 143 31.47 -5.99 4.00
N ARG A 144 30.22 -6.45 4.10
CA ARG A 144 29.54 -7.22 3.06
C ARG A 144 29.18 -6.43 1.81
N VAL A 145 29.27 -5.09 1.84
CA VAL A 145 28.89 -4.21 0.71
C VAL A 145 29.50 -4.65 -0.60
N GLN A 146 30.82 -4.89 -0.64
CA GLN A 146 31.52 -5.19 -1.89
C GLN A 146 31.16 -6.58 -2.41
N GLU A 147 31.11 -7.58 -1.53
CA GLU A 147 30.71 -8.95 -1.88
C GLU A 147 29.27 -8.98 -2.41
N ASP A 148 28.32 -8.37 -1.67
CA ASP A 148 26.92 -8.32 -2.08
C ASP A 148 26.74 -7.50 -3.37
N TRP A 149 27.53 -6.43 -3.58
CA TRP A 149 27.52 -5.67 -4.83
C TRP A 149 27.93 -6.53 -6.03
N ASP A 150 29.03 -7.27 -5.92
CA ASP A 150 29.51 -8.17 -6.97
C ASP A 150 28.47 -9.26 -7.28
N GLN A 151 27.78 -9.78 -6.25
CA GLN A 151 26.68 -10.73 -6.44
C GLN A 151 25.48 -10.11 -7.16
N LEU A 152 25.05 -8.92 -6.74
CA LEU A 152 23.92 -8.21 -7.34
C LEU A 152 24.17 -7.86 -8.81
N GLN A 153 25.42 -7.54 -9.18
CA GLN A 153 25.78 -7.30 -10.59
C GLN A 153 25.51 -8.50 -11.50
N ARG A 154 25.54 -9.73 -10.96
CA ARG A 154 25.23 -10.96 -11.72
C ARG A 154 23.77 -11.04 -12.15
N LEU A 155 22.86 -10.28 -11.52
CA LEU A 155 21.46 -10.19 -11.94
C LEU A 155 21.28 -9.46 -13.28
N GLY A 156 22.35 -8.84 -13.80
CA GLY A 156 22.48 -8.44 -15.19
C GLY A 156 21.34 -7.56 -15.69
N THR A 157 20.67 -7.98 -16.77
CA THR A 157 19.61 -7.23 -17.45
C THR A 157 18.28 -7.18 -16.70
N MET A 158 18.09 -7.97 -15.64
CA MET A 158 16.82 -8.02 -14.91
C MET A 158 16.61 -6.79 -14.02
N PHE A 159 17.70 -6.29 -13.42
CA PHE A 159 17.67 -5.15 -12.51
C PHE A 159 18.82 -4.20 -12.82
N ASN A 160 18.52 -2.90 -12.84
CA ASN A 160 19.56 -1.89 -12.81
C ASN A 160 20.07 -1.76 -11.38
N VAL A 161 21.33 -2.12 -11.16
CA VAL A 161 21.96 -2.11 -9.84
C VAL A 161 22.88 -0.89 -9.72
N THR A 162 22.66 -0.04 -8.72
CA THR A 162 23.50 1.13 -8.45
C THR A 162 24.00 1.16 -7.01
N MET A 163 25.24 1.60 -6.82
CA MET A 163 25.85 1.79 -5.50
C MET A 163 25.96 3.28 -5.22
N HIS A 164 25.47 3.70 -4.05
CA HIS A 164 25.58 5.07 -3.57
C HIS A 164 26.33 5.08 -2.25
N ALA A 165 27.58 5.56 -2.26
CA ALA A 165 28.34 5.81 -1.05
C ALA A 165 27.94 7.18 -0.48
N GLY A 166 27.38 7.19 0.72
CA GLY A 166 27.24 8.39 1.54
C GLY A 166 28.35 8.47 2.58
N ASP A 167 28.35 9.55 3.37
CA ASP A 167 29.42 9.81 4.35
C ASP A 167 29.50 8.74 5.46
N THR A 168 28.37 8.11 5.80
CA THR A 168 28.23 7.20 6.94
C THR A 168 27.66 5.83 6.60
N HIS A 169 27.21 5.63 5.36
CA HIS A 169 26.49 4.44 4.93
C HIS A 169 26.65 4.24 3.42
N VAL A 170 26.48 3.00 2.99
CA VAL A 170 26.45 2.67 1.56
C VAL A 170 25.10 2.07 1.24
N ASP A 171 24.43 2.59 0.21
CA ASP A 171 23.16 2.09 -0.28
C ASP A 171 23.40 1.32 -1.59
N LEU A 172 22.95 0.06 -1.64
CA LEU A 172 22.81 -0.68 -2.89
C LEU A 172 21.35 -0.65 -3.33
N ARG A 173 21.10 -0.22 -4.57
CA ARG A 173 19.76 -0.08 -5.14
C ARG A 173 19.58 -1.01 -6.31
N LEU A 174 18.52 -1.80 -6.30
CA LEU A 174 18.09 -2.58 -7.46
C LEU A 174 16.80 -1.95 -7.98
N ARG A 175 16.78 -1.62 -9.26
CA ARG A 175 15.64 -0.96 -9.90
C ARG A 175 15.16 -1.75 -11.11
N SER A 176 13.85 -1.97 -11.18
CA SER A 176 13.13 -2.40 -12.38
C SER A 176 12.00 -1.39 -12.69
N PRO A 177 11.24 -1.53 -13.78
CA PRO A 177 10.10 -0.66 -14.05
C PRO A 177 9.06 -0.64 -12.93
N ALA A 178 8.87 -1.77 -12.23
CA ALA A 178 7.88 -1.93 -11.17
C ALA A 178 8.47 -1.96 -9.74
N LEU A 179 9.79 -2.16 -9.58
CA LEU A 179 10.44 -2.35 -8.29
C LEU A 179 11.53 -1.31 -8.02
N LEU A 180 11.60 -0.84 -6.78
CA LEU A 180 12.78 -0.19 -6.21
C LEU A 180 13.14 -0.88 -4.89
N LEU A 181 14.23 -1.65 -4.88
CA LEU A 181 14.76 -2.28 -3.68
C LEU A 181 15.99 -1.51 -3.22
N ASN A 182 15.98 -0.98 -1.99
CA ASN A 182 17.12 -0.28 -1.40
C ASN A 182 17.65 -1.06 -0.21
N ILE A 183 18.92 -1.45 -0.26
CA ILE A 183 19.62 -2.14 0.81
C ILE A 183 20.66 -1.17 1.38
N ARG A 184 20.43 -0.70 2.59
CA ARG A 184 21.37 0.16 3.32
C ARG A 184 22.33 -0.69 4.13
N TYR A 185 23.62 -0.44 3.96
CA TYR A 185 24.67 -1.10 4.73
C TYR A 185 25.13 -0.22 5.89
N GLY A 186 25.05 -0.78 7.08
CA GLY A 186 25.32 -0.11 8.35
C GLY A 186 24.10 0.57 8.98
N GLY A 187 24.14 0.70 10.31
CA GLY A 187 23.06 1.24 11.13
C GLY A 187 21.98 0.20 11.47
N SER A 188 20.88 0.68 12.05
CA SER A 188 19.76 -0.17 12.47
C SER A 188 18.49 0.06 11.63
N PRO A 189 17.59 -0.94 11.54
CA PRO A 189 16.29 -0.80 10.86
C PRO A 189 15.44 0.34 11.45
N SER A 190 15.53 0.59 12.75
CA SER A 190 14.79 1.65 13.43
C SER A 190 15.30 3.04 13.07
N GLU A 191 16.61 3.21 12.91
CA GLU A 191 17.21 4.46 12.43
C GLU A 191 16.83 4.71 10.97
N GLU A 192 16.89 3.67 10.13
CA GLU A 192 16.49 3.78 8.73
C GLU A 192 15.01 4.13 8.59
N LYS A 193 14.14 3.48 9.37
CA LYS A 193 12.72 3.82 9.44
C LYS A 193 12.51 5.30 9.76
N ARG A 194 13.18 5.82 10.79
CA ARG A 194 13.08 7.23 11.19
C ARG A 194 13.55 8.17 10.09
N ARG A 195 14.67 7.85 9.44
CA ARG A 195 15.22 8.62 8.31
C ARG A 195 14.25 8.68 7.14
N LEU A 196 13.66 7.53 6.78
CA LEU A 196 12.73 7.43 5.66
C LEU A 196 11.42 8.19 5.95
N VAL A 197 10.87 8.06 7.16
CA VAL A 197 9.67 8.82 7.58
C VAL A 197 9.94 10.33 7.59
N HIS A 198 11.09 10.77 8.08
CA HIS A 198 11.49 12.18 8.07
C HIS A 198 11.58 12.72 6.64
N HIS A 199 12.23 11.98 5.74
CA HIS A 199 12.34 12.35 4.34
C HIS A 199 10.96 12.40 3.66
N ALA A 200 10.11 11.39 3.90
CA ALA A 200 8.75 11.34 3.37
C ALA A 200 7.92 12.54 3.84
N LYS A 201 8.00 12.88 5.13
CA LYS A 201 7.31 14.04 5.70
C LYS A 201 7.74 15.35 5.05
N ARG A 202 9.05 15.56 4.88
CA ARG A 202 9.56 16.76 4.21
C ARG A 202 9.03 16.86 2.78
N LYS A 203 9.09 15.76 2.03
CA LYS A 203 8.54 15.68 0.67
C LYS A 203 7.03 15.95 0.64
N ALA A 204 6.26 15.37 1.56
CA ALA A 204 4.82 15.60 1.66
C ALA A 204 4.48 17.08 1.92
N VAL A 205 5.29 17.78 2.72
CA VAL A 205 5.13 19.23 2.96
C VAL A 205 5.44 20.04 1.70
N GLU A 206 6.52 19.72 0.98
CA GLU A 206 6.86 20.35 -0.30
C GLU A 206 5.75 20.13 -1.34
N ASP A 207 5.27 18.90 -1.48
CA ASP A 207 4.19 18.53 -2.40
C ASP A 207 2.85 19.19 -2.00
N ALA A 208 2.60 19.35 -0.69
CA ALA A 208 1.42 20.06 -0.19
C ALA A 208 1.45 21.55 -0.54
N TRP A 209 2.61 22.19 -0.40
CA TRP A 209 2.80 23.58 -0.82
C TRP A 209 2.60 23.76 -2.33
N ALA A 210 3.18 22.87 -3.14
CA ALA A 210 3.02 22.89 -4.59
C ALA A 210 1.54 22.75 -5.01
N LYS A 211 0.81 21.80 -4.39
CA LYS A 211 -0.63 21.62 -4.63
C LYS A 211 -1.45 22.84 -4.20
N GLU A 212 -1.14 23.44 -3.05
CA GLU A 212 -1.84 24.63 -2.56
C GLU A 212 -1.62 25.83 -3.49
N ALA A 213 -0.39 26.06 -3.94
CA ALA A 213 -0.07 27.10 -4.91
C ALA A 213 -0.82 26.90 -6.24
N GLU A 214 -0.91 25.65 -6.72
CA GLU A 214 -1.65 25.32 -7.92
C GLU A 214 -3.17 25.57 -7.76
N LEU A 215 -3.75 25.22 -6.62
CA LEU A 215 -5.17 25.48 -6.32
C LEU A 215 -5.48 26.98 -6.32
N VAL A 216 -4.64 27.78 -5.67
CA VAL A 216 -4.80 29.23 -5.61
C VAL A 216 -4.63 29.86 -6.99
N ARG A 217 -3.67 29.40 -7.80
CA ARG A 217 -3.48 29.85 -9.19
C ARG A 217 -4.68 29.54 -10.08
N LYS A 218 -5.36 28.42 -9.84
CA LYS A 218 -6.61 28.03 -10.53
C LYS A 218 -7.85 28.74 -10.00
N GLY A 219 -7.74 29.56 -8.95
CA GLY A 219 -8.85 30.28 -8.32
C GLY A 219 -9.72 29.41 -7.41
N TYR A 220 -9.30 28.19 -7.10
CA TYR A 220 -10.00 27.32 -6.16
C TYR A 220 -9.72 27.73 -4.71
N LYS A 221 -10.61 27.30 -3.81
CA LYS A 221 -10.38 27.45 -2.36
C LYS A 221 -9.28 26.48 -1.95
N GLY A 222 -8.16 27.02 -1.47
CA GLY A 222 -7.11 26.27 -0.81
C GLY A 222 -7.57 25.66 0.52
N ARG A 223 -6.69 24.88 1.15
CA ARG A 223 -6.92 24.27 2.48
C ARG A 223 -7.16 25.33 3.56
N ARG A 224 -6.49 26.47 3.43
CA ARG A 224 -6.63 27.62 4.32
C ARG A 224 -7.17 28.83 3.57
N LYS A 225 -7.85 29.71 4.29
CA LYS A 225 -8.25 31.03 3.78
C LYS A 225 -7.04 31.96 3.84
N TRP A 226 -6.31 32.05 2.73
CA TRP A 226 -5.20 33.00 2.53
C TRP A 226 -5.72 34.42 2.25
N THR A 227 -5.07 35.44 2.81
CA THR A 227 -5.31 36.85 2.46
C THR A 227 -4.85 37.16 1.03
N PRO A 228 -5.28 38.27 0.41
CA PRO A 228 -4.83 38.63 -0.93
C PRO A 228 -3.30 38.73 -1.08
N GLU A 229 -2.61 39.21 -0.05
CA GLU A 229 -1.16 39.35 0.01
C GLU A 229 -0.48 37.99 0.11
N GLU A 230 -0.95 37.13 1.02
CA GLU A 230 -0.46 35.75 1.19
C GLU A 230 -0.67 34.91 -0.07
N ARG A 231 -1.80 35.10 -0.77
CA ARG A 231 -2.05 34.43 -2.07
C ARG A 231 -1.05 34.84 -3.12
N ARG A 232 -0.72 36.13 -3.20
CA ARG A 232 0.29 36.62 -4.15
C ARG A 232 1.65 36.01 -3.84
N GLU A 233 2.04 35.98 -2.57
CA GLU A 233 3.28 35.35 -2.15
C GLU A 233 3.30 33.85 -2.48
N LEU A 234 2.22 33.13 -2.20
CA LEU A 234 2.10 31.70 -2.51
C LEU A 234 2.23 31.42 -4.01
N MET A 235 1.68 32.27 -4.88
CA MET A 235 1.80 32.12 -6.34
C MET A 235 3.21 32.44 -6.85
N GLU A 236 3.92 33.35 -6.19
CA GLU A 236 5.26 33.83 -6.61
C GLU A 236 6.38 32.92 -6.08
N LYS A 237 6.31 32.54 -4.80
CA LYS A 237 7.34 31.75 -4.10
C LYS A 237 6.99 30.28 -3.91
N GLY A 238 5.73 29.88 -4.09
CA GLY A 238 5.25 28.53 -3.80
C GLY A 238 5.05 28.23 -2.31
N SER A 239 5.31 29.19 -1.41
CA SER A 239 5.08 29.09 0.03
C SER A 239 4.74 30.46 0.62
N VAL A 240 4.19 30.51 1.83
CA VAL A 240 3.85 31.76 2.52
C VAL A 240 4.80 31.96 3.70
N THR A 241 5.41 33.15 3.78
CA THR A 241 6.33 33.47 4.87
C THR A 241 5.58 33.49 6.19
N GLY A 242 6.16 32.89 7.24
CA GLY A 242 5.50 32.81 8.53
C GLY A 242 4.50 31.64 8.65
N TYR A 243 4.48 30.71 7.70
CA TYR A 243 3.75 29.45 7.82
C TYR A 243 4.66 28.23 7.65
N TYR A 244 4.29 27.15 8.31
CA TYR A 244 4.96 25.86 8.18
C TYR A 244 3.93 24.73 8.05
N GLY A 245 4.31 23.69 7.30
CA GLY A 245 3.49 22.49 7.13
C GLY A 245 3.82 21.46 8.20
N THR A 246 2.80 20.91 8.84
CA THR A 246 2.94 19.75 9.73
C THR A 246 1.99 18.64 9.32
N SER A 247 2.38 17.40 9.57
CA SER A 247 1.48 16.26 9.46
C SER A 247 0.37 16.36 10.50
N VAL A 248 -0.86 16.08 10.10
CA VAL A 248 -2.04 16.03 11.00
C VAL A 248 -1.91 14.88 12.00
N HIS A 249 -1.36 13.75 11.54
CA HIS A 249 -1.17 12.55 12.35
C HIS A 249 0.29 12.39 12.77
N VAL A 250 0.49 11.67 13.88
CA VAL A 250 1.82 11.27 14.34
C VAL A 250 2.38 10.25 13.34
N THR A 251 3.34 10.68 12.53
CA THR A 251 3.92 9.91 11.42
C THR A 251 4.66 8.66 11.88
N ASP A 252 5.12 8.61 13.13
CA ASP A 252 5.79 7.43 13.69
C ASP A 252 4.81 6.26 13.89
N VAL A 253 3.54 6.56 14.13
CA VAL A 253 2.46 5.58 14.28
C VAL A 253 1.77 5.30 12.94
N PHE A 254 1.52 6.36 12.16
CA PHE A 254 0.86 6.28 10.86
C PHE A 254 1.87 6.54 9.73
N THR A 255 2.80 5.61 9.54
CA THR A 255 3.87 5.74 8.55
C THR A 255 3.35 5.79 7.12
N ASP A 256 2.24 5.11 6.84
CA ASP A 256 1.61 5.09 5.51
C ASP A 256 1.02 6.46 5.10
N LEU A 257 0.89 7.40 6.04
CA LEU A 257 0.45 8.78 5.78
C LEU A 257 1.61 9.76 5.73
N ALA A 258 2.85 9.30 5.92
CA ALA A 258 4.02 10.18 6.00
C ALA A 258 4.39 10.80 4.65
N ASP A 259 4.08 10.13 3.54
CA ASP A 259 4.30 10.64 2.17
C ASP A 259 3.07 11.32 1.56
N ASP A 260 1.93 11.36 2.27
CA ASP A 260 0.69 11.93 1.74
C ASP A 260 0.66 13.46 1.93
N PRO A 261 0.73 14.26 0.85
CA PRO A 261 0.57 15.71 0.94
C PRO A 261 -0.83 16.11 1.40
N THR A 262 -1.83 15.21 1.28
CA THR A 262 -3.17 15.51 1.74
C THR A 262 -3.34 15.48 3.25
N ALA A 263 -2.42 14.82 3.96
CA ALA A 263 -2.36 14.75 5.41
C ALA A 263 -1.54 15.89 6.05
N VAL A 264 -1.23 16.97 5.32
CA VAL A 264 -0.47 18.14 5.81
C VAL A 264 -1.37 19.34 6.09
N THR A 265 -1.17 20.01 7.22
CA THR A 265 -1.83 21.28 7.60
C THR A 265 -0.83 22.42 7.76
N PHE A 266 -1.25 23.62 7.38
CA PHE A 266 -0.42 24.83 7.46
C PHE A 266 -0.73 25.63 8.73
N HIS A 267 0.28 25.74 9.60
CA HIS A 267 0.20 26.48 10.86
C HIS A 267 1.04 27.77 10.79
N PRO A 268 0.58 28.87 11.43
CA PRO A 268 1.39 30.07 11.53
C PRO A 268 2.58 29.83 12.46
N LEU A 269 3.75 30.36 12.12
CA LEU A 269 4.92 30.36 12.98
C LEU A 269 4.63 31.24 14.20
N GLU A 270 4.51 30.61 15.37
CA GLU A 270 4.49 31.34 16.63
C GLU A 270 5.89 31.89 16.96
N PRO A 271 6.01 33.14 17.42
CA PRO A 271 7.30 33.72 17.79
C PRO A 271 7.89 32.96 18.99
N GLY A 272 8.90 32.12 18.72
CA GLY A 272 9.64 31.37 19.74
C GLY A 272 9.68 29.85 19.55
N SER A 273 8.97 29.30 18.56
CA SER A 273 8.92 27.85 18.36
C SER A 273 10.02 27.36 17.41
N GLN A 274 11.01 26.64 17.95
CA GLN A 274 12.03 25.94 17.17
C GLN A 274 11.43 24.66 16.56
N TYR A 275 10.74 24.77 15.42
CA TYR A 275 10.41 23.59 14.62
C TYR A 275 11.57 23.28 13.67
N ARG A 276 12.36 22.26 14.01
CA ARG A 276 13.25 21.62 13.02
C ARG A 276 12.39 20.79 12.08
N VAL A 277 12.47 21.12 10.79
CA VAL A 277 11.95 20.32 9.68
C VAL A 277 12.62 18.94 9.70
#